data_AF-D8PS13-F1
#
_entry.id   AF-D8PS13-F1
#
_cell.length_a   1.000
_cell.length_b   1.000
_cell.length_c   1.000
_cell.angle_alpha   90.00
_cell.angle_beta   90.00
_cell.angle_gamma   90.00
#
_symmetry.space_group_name_H-M   'P 1'
#
loop_
_entity.id
_entity.type
_entity.pdbx_description
1 polymer ?
#
loop_
_entity_poly.entity_id
_entity_poly.type
_entity_poly.pdbx_seq_one_letter_code
_entity_poly.pdbx_strand_id
1 'polypeptide(L)'
;MSPTPFLFASLDSKRPLTARKLHLRRLWDVLHLCIQRNDIPRACRAWLILARCKEIPWTEHWNVATLILAAGSSPNNAANEKDTPAHTVEDEELPAVDFLRTMMLQHPDAREDMLRELVLHLISHNRCREALDELELYLPSFPFSDNPTLHVYAGLTRLYLAQPPAGGGVFNKAGLRDAQSYFERALVLDKDNVAARVFLEKVGPCWCLPDAVASNTK
;
A
#
# COMPACT_ATOMS: atom_id res chain seq x y z
N MET A 1 -37.92 -13.64 23.94
CA MET A 1 -36.50 -13.77 23.55
C MET A 1 -35.89 -12.39 23.49
N SER A 2 -35.03 -12.05 24.45
CA SER A 2 -34.32 -10.78 24.50
C SER A 2 -33.27 -10.71 23.37
N PRO A 3 -33.17 -9.60 22.63
CA PRO A 3 -32.22 -9.47 21.53
C PRO A 3 -30.79 -9.40 22.07
N THR A 4 -29.95 -10.35 21.67
CA THR A 4 -28.50 -10.30 21.95
C THR A 4 -27.88 -9.16 21.15
N PRO A 5 -27.15 -8.22 21.79
CA PRO A 5 -26.44 -7.17 21.08
C PRO A 5 -25.33 -7.80 20.21
N PHE A 6 -25.22 -7.33 18.96
CA PHE A 6 -24.15 -7.73 18.05
C PHE A 6 -22.85 -6.98 18.40
N LEU A 7 -21.71 -7.62 18.17
CA LEU A 7 -20.38 -7.08 18.51
C LEU A 7 -19.94 -5.93 17.59
N PHE A 8 -20.32 -5.95 16.31
CA PHE A 8 -19.98 -4.89 15.36
C PHE A 8 -21.23 -4.36 14.61
N ALA A 9 -21.21 -3.07 14.26
CA ALA A 9 -22.33 -2.34 13.66
C ALA A 9 -22.12 -2.03 12.16
N SER A 10 -21.22 -2.74 11.47
CA SER A 10 -20.71 -2.33 10.15
C SER A 10 -21.54 -2.74 8.93
N LEU A 11 -22.61 -3.52 9.10
CA LEU A 11 -23.55 -3.85 8.03
C LEU A 11 -24.92 -3.32 8.44
N ASP A 12 -25.35 -2.20 7.85
CA ASP A 12 -26.63 -1.51 8.04
C ASP A 12 -27.25 -1.75 9.44
N SER A 13 -27.12 -0.75 10.33
CA SER A 13 -27.57 -0.78 11.73
C SER A 13 -29.06 -1.09 11.96
N LYS A 14 -29.84 -1.33 10.90
CA LYS A 14 -31.23 -1.80 10.93
C LYS A 14 -31.28 -3.26 11.39
N ARG A 15 -32.27 -3.61 12.23
CA ARG A 15 -32.49 -4.99 12.70
C ARG A 15 -32.53 -5.95 11.50
N PRO A 16 -31.79 -7.08 11.51
CA PRO A 16 -31.81 -8.01 10.39
C PRO A 16 -33.22 -8.58 10.24
N LEU A 17 -33.87 -8.25 9.12
CA LEU A 17 -35.25 -8.64 8.83
C LEU A 17 -35.41 -10.13 8.50
N THR A 18 -34.31 -10.84 8.19
CA THR A 18 -34.32 -12.24 7.77
C THR A 18 -33.20 -13.05 8.40
N ALA A 19 -33.39 -14.37 8.54
CA ALA A 19 -32.37 -15.30 9.02
C ALA A 19 -31.09 -15.24 8.17
N ARG A 20 -31.22 -15.06 6.85
CA ARG A 20 -30.07 -14.89 5.94
C ARG A 20 -29.24 -13.66 6.29
N LYS A 21 -29.87 -12.50 6.50
CA LYS A 21 -29.16 -11.26 6.91
C LYS A 21 -28.46 -11.43 8.27
N LEU A 22 -29.10 -12.16 9.19
CA LEU A 22 -28.49 -12.50 10.49
C LEU A 22 -27.22 -13.36 10.33
N HIS A 23 -27.25 -14.37 9.46
CA HIS A 23 -26.09 -15.22 9.18
C HIS A 23 -24.95 -14.46 8.50
N LEU A 24 -25.26 -13.60 7.52
CA LEU A 24 -24.25 -12.76 6.86
C LEU A 24 -23.57 -11.82 7.86
N ARG A 25 -24.34 -11.17 8.74
CA ARG A 25 -23.79 -10.31 9.79
C ARG A 25 -22.92 -11.08 10.76
N ARG A 26 -23.36 -12.26 11.22
CA ARG A 26 -22.55 -13.12 12.10
C ARG A 26 -21.27 -13.58 11.43
N LEU A 27 -21.33 -13.92 10.14
CA LEU A 27 -20.15 -14.32 9.38
C LEU A 27 -19.17 -13.17 9.21
N TRP A 28 -19.67 -11.94 9.01
CA TRP A 28 -18.88 -10.72 9.01
C TRP A 28 -18.20 -10.45 10.36
N ASP A 29 -18.93 -10.61 11.47
CA ASP A 29 -18.36 -10.49 12.82
C ASP A 29 -17.27 -11.54 13.06
N VAL A 30 -17.52 -12.80 12.66
CA VAL A 30 -16.54 -13.90 12.76
C VAL A 30 -15.31 -13.60 11.92
N LEU A 31 -15.48 -13.07 10.70
CA LEU A 31 -14.37 -12.68 9.85
C LEU A 31 -13.44 -11.68 10.56
N HIS A 32 -14.00 -10.59 11.10
CA HIS A 32 -13.20 -9.58 11.79
C HIS A 32 -12.56 -10.11 13.08
N LEU A 33 -13.25 -10.98 13.82
CA LEU A 33 -12.66 -11.66 14.98
C LEU A 33 -11.50 -12.57 14.57
N CYS A 34 -11.61 -13.29 13.44
CA CYS A 34 -10.51 -14.09 12.91
C CYS A 34 -9.32 -13.23 12.51
N ILE A 35 -9.54 -12.09 11.85
CA ILE A 35 -8.50 -11.12 11.50
C ILE A 35 -7.80 -10.60 12.77
N GLN A 36 -8.56 -10.16 13.78
CA GLN A 36 -8.01 -9.65 15.05
C GLN A 36 -7.20 -10.71 15.81
N ARG A 37 -7.57 -11.98 15.71
CA ARG A 37 -6.86 -13.10 16.34
C ARG A 37 -5.74 -13.66 15.46
N ASN A 38 -5.48 -13.06 14.30
CA ASN A 38 -4.53 -13.53 13.30
C ASN A 38 -4.78 -14.96 12.80
N ASP A 39 -6.03 -15.44 12.84
CA ASP A 39 -6.46 -16.73 12.29
C ASP A 39 -6.84 -16.55 10.81
N ILE A 40 -5.81 -16.33 9.98
CA ILE A 40 -5.93 -16.02 8.56
C ILE A 40 -6.62 -17.13 7.76
N PRO A 41 -6.36 -18.44 7.98
CA PRO A 41 -7.04 -19.50 7.24
C PRO A 41 -8.57 -19.49 7.45
N ARG A 42 -9.04 -19.19 8.67
CA ARG A 42 -10.48 -19.05 8.93
C ARG A 42 -11.04 -17.76 8.37
N ALA A 43 -10.30 -16.65 8.46
CA ALA A 43 -10.69 -15.38 7.85
C ALA A 43 -10.87 -15.54 6.33
N CYS A 44 -9.92 -16.20 5.64
CA CYS A 44 -10.00 -16.46 4.21
C CYS A 44 -11.25 -17.27 3.84
N ARG A 45 -11.54 -18.36 4.56
CA ARG A 45 -12.77 -19.14 4.32
C ARG A 45 -14.03 -18.32 4.54
N ALA A 46 -14.10 -17.52 5.60
CA ALA A 46 -15.24 -16.66 5.88
C ALA A 46 -15.42 -15.60 4.77
N TRP A 47 -14.33 -14.99 4.31
CA TRP A 47 -14.32 -14.04 3.21
C TRP A 47 -14.79 -14.66 1.89
N LEU A 48 -14.30 -15.85 1.52
CA LEU A 48 -14.72 -16.53 0.29
C LEU A 48 -16.23 -16.86 0.28
N ILE A 49 -16.81 -17.17 1.44
CA ILE A 49 -18.26 -17.36 1.56
C ILE A 49 -18.99 -16.02 1.38
N LEU A 50 -18.51 -14.94 2.02
CA LEU A 50 -19.10 -13.60 1.91
C LEU A 50 -19.04 -13.05 0.49
N ALA A 51 -17.90 -13.20 -0.20
CA ALA A 51 -17.69 -12.72 -1.57
C ALA A 51 -18.64 -13.38 -2.60
N ARG A 52 -19.12 -14.59 -2.32
CA ARG A 52 -20.11 -15.29 -3.15
C ARG A 52 -21.56 -14.86 -2.86
N CYS A 53 -21.79 -14.05 -1.83
CA CYS A 53 -23.12 -13.60 -1.45
C CYS A 53 -23.45 -12.28 -2.15
N LYS A 54 -24.52 -12.27 -2.95
CA LYS A 54 -25.00 -11.08 -3.68
C LYS A 54 -25.36 -9.87 -2.79
N GLU A 55 -25.61 -10.11 -1.51
CA GLU A 55 -25.97 -9.05 -0.56
C GLU A 55 -24.76 -8.27 -0.04
N ILE A 56 -23.54 -8.78 -0.25
CA ILE A 56 -22.31 -8.14 0.18
C ILE A 56 -21.66 -7.53 -1.07
N PRO A 57 -21.53 -6.19 -1.15
CA PRO A 57 -20.75 -5.56 -2.22
C PRO A 57 -19.26 -5.82 -1.96
N TRP A 58 -18.79 -7.00 -2.34
CA TRP A 58 -17.41 -7.43 -2.05
C TRP A 58 -16.36 -6.46 -2.61
N THR A 59 -16.69 -5.75 -3.68
CA THR A 59 -15.85 -4.74 -4.35
C THR A 59 -15.60 -3.52 -3.47
N GLU A 60 -16.55 -3.14 -2.61
CA GLU A 60 -16.39 -2.04 -1.64
C GLU A 60 -15.47 -2.42 -0.47
N HIS A 61 -15.25 -3.73 -0.28
CA HIS A 61 -14.48 -4.29 0.81
C HIS A 61 -13.15 -4.91 0.32
N TRP A 62 -12.61 -4.36 -0.76
CA TRP A 62 -11.32 -4.79 -1.35
C TRP A 62 -10.18 -4.75 -0.34
N ASN A 63 -10.18 -3.77 0.57
CA ASN A 63 -9.18 -3.63 1.64
C ASN A 63 -9.13 -4.85 2.57
N VAL A 64 -10.28 -5.45 2.88
CA VAL A 64 -10.37 -6.67 3.71
C VAL A 64 -9.78 -7.85 2.95
N ALA A 65 -10.08 -7.99 1.65
CA ALA A 65 -9.49 -9.02 0.81
C ALA A 65 -7.97 -8.89 0.74
N THR A 66 -7.47 -7.67 0.45
CA THR A 66 -6.04 -7.35 0.40
C THR A 66 -5.34 -7.69 1.72
N LEU A 67 -5.94 -7.32 2.86
CA LEU A 67 -5.41 -7.65 4.18
C LEU A 67 -5.26 -9.16 4.40
N ILE A 68 -6.28 -9.93 4.05
CA ILE A 68 -6.26 -11.40 4.21
C ILE A 68 -5.21 -12.02 3.29
N LEU A 69 -5.10 -11.55 2.05
CA LEU A 69 -4.09 -12.03 1.09
C LEU A 69 -2.68 -11.70 1.57
N ALA A 70 -2.43 -10.48 2.01
CA ALA A 70 -1.13 -10.04 2.52
C ALA A 70 -0.72 -10.81 3.78
N ALA A 71 -1.66 -11.06 4.69
CA ALA A 71 -1.38 -11.84 5.90
C ALA A 71 -1.19 -13.34 5.61
N GLY A 72 -1.82 -13.86 4.55
CA GLY A 72 -1.66 -15.24 4.09
C GLY A 72 -0.27 -15.51 3.50
N SER A 73 0.30 -14.54 2.79
CA SER A 73 1.64 -14.61 2.19
C SER A 73 2.79 -14.44 3.19
N SER A 74 2.50 -14.24 4.48
CA SER A 74 3.55 -14.13 5.50
C SER A 74 4.23 -15.49 5.71
N PRO A 75 5.58 -15.57 5.70
CA PRO A 75 6.32 -16.83 5.83
C PRO A 75 6.04 -17.58 7.14
N ASN A 76 5.51 -16.87 8.15
CA ASN A 76 5.11 -17.46 9.43
C ASN A 76 3.89 -18.39 9.33
N ASN A 77 3.06 -18.27 8.28
CA ASN A 77 1.87 -19.09 8.06
C ASN A 77 2.11 -20.29 7.12
N ALA A 78 3.24 -20.33 6.42
CA ALA A 78 3.60 -21.36 5.44
C ALA A 78 4.04 -22.70 6.08
N ALA A 79 4.09 -22.80 7.41
CA ALA A 79 4.56 -24.00 8.11
C ALA A 79 3.66 -25.26 7.95
N ASN A 80 2.53 -25.16 7.23
CA ASN A 80 1.55 -26.25 7.11
C ASN A 80 1.32 -26.81 5.68
N GLU A 81 1.95 -26.28 4.63
CA GLU A 81 1.86 -26.86 3.28
C GLU A 81 3.23 -27.35 2.82
N LYS A 82 3.47 -28.64 3.02
CA LYS A 82 4.79 -29.29 2.82
C LYS A 82 5.01 -29.90 1.43
N ASP A 83 4.09 -29.70 0.48
CA ASP A 83 4.11 -30.43 -0.80
C ASP A 83 3.88 -29.51 -2.00
N THR A 84 4.74 -28.52 -2.22
CA THR A 84 4.81 -27.82 -3.53
C THR A 84 6.28 -27.58 -3.89
N PRO A 85 6.73 -27.98 -5.08
CA PRO A 85 8.16 -28.03 -5.41
C PRO A 85 8.75 -26.63 -5.46
N ALA A 86 10.02 -26.55 -5.06
CA ALA A 86 10.84 -25.36 -5.04
C ALA A 86 10.79 -24.59 -6.38
N HIS A 87 9.92 -23.59 -6.45
CA HIS A 87 10.07 -22.50 -7.38
C HIS A 87 11.12 -21.52 -6.83
N THR A 88 11.93 -21.02 -7.73
CA THR A 88 13.05 -20.10 -7.53
C THR A 88 12.68 -18.92 -6.63
N VAL A 89 13.53 -18.66 -5.63
CA VAL A 89 13.39 -17.67 -4.54
C VAL A 89 13.27 -16.21 -5.00
N GLU A 90 13.27 -15.96 -6.31
CA GLU A 90 13.29 -14.61 -6.90
C GLU A 90 11.90 -14.09 -7.31
N ASP A 91 10.90 -14.97 -7.42
CA ASP A 91 9.52 -14.61 -7.75
C ASP A 91 8.57 -15.05 -6.61
N GLU A 92 8.76 -14.52 -5.40
CA GLU A 92 7.63 -14.48 -4.45
C GLU A 92 6.59 -13.52 -5.05
N GLU A 93 5.74 -14.05 -5.91
CA GLU A 93 4.51 -13.40 -6.34
C GLU A 93 3.78 -12.93 -5.07
N LEU A 94 3.36 -11.66 -5.06
CA LEU A 94 2.64 -11.07 -3.95
C LEU A 94 1.16 -11.08 -4.35
N PRO A 95 0.35 -12.07 -3.91
CA PRO A 95 -1.06 -12.19 -4.31
C PRO A 95 -1.87 -10.92 -4.05
N ALA A 96 -1.52 -10.19 -2.98
CA ALA A 96 -2.13 -8.91 -2.66
C ALA A 96 -1.87 -7.84 -3.73
N VAL A 97 -0.66 -7.79 -4.30
CA VAL A 97 -0.28 -6.84 -5.35
C VAL A 97 -1.01 -7.17 -6.65
N ASP A 98 -1.05 -8.44 -7.06
CA ASP A 98 -1.74 -8.85 -8.28
C ASP A 98 -3.26 -8.67 -8.17
N PHE A 99 -3.81 -8.93 -6.98
CA PHE A 99 -5.19 -8.62 -6.68
C PHE A 99 -5.46 -7.11 -6.79
N LEU A 100 -4.63 -6.25 -6.20
CA LEU A 100 -4.79 -4.80 -6.28
C LEU A 100 -4.67 -4.28 -7.72
N ARG A 101 -3.69 -4.76 -8.52
CA ARG A 101 -3.56 -4.41 -9.95
C ARG A 101 -4.83 -4.76 -10.72
N THR A 102 -5.38 -5.96 -10.48
CA THR A 102 -6.65 -6.39 -11.10
C THR A 102 -7.81 -5.50 -10.67
N MET A 103 -7.90 -5.17 -9.38
CA MET A 103 -8.96 -4.33 -8.83
C MET A 103 -8.92 -2.89 -9.34
N MET A 104 -7.73 -2.31 -9.51
CA MET A 104 -7.53 -0.97 -10.07
C MET A 104 -8.04 -0.82 -11.51
N LEU A 105 -8.03 -1.92 -12.28
CA LEU A 105 -8.59 -1.96 -13.62
C LEU A 105 -10.12 -2.01 -13.59
N GLN A 106 -10.70 -2.72 -12.62
CA GLN A 106 -12.15 -2.93 -12.50
C GLN A 106 -12.86 -1.75 -11.80
N HIS A 107 -12.18 -1.05 -10.91
CA HIS A 107 -12.76 -0.01 -10.04
C HIS A 107 -11.95 1.29 -10.11
N PRO A 108 -12.14 2.11 -11.16
CA PRO A 108 -11.38 3.34 -11.34
C PRO A 108 -11.63 4.37 -10.22
N ASP A 109 -12.81 4.37 -9.60
CA ASP A 109 -13.21 5.35 -8.59
C ASP A 109 -12.37 5.26 -7.30
N ALA A 110 -11.94 4.05 -6.92
CA ALA A 110 -11.12 3.80 -5.74
C ALA A 110 -9.63 3.57 -6.08
N ARG A 111 -9.22 3.87 -7.33
CA ARG A 111 -7.88 3.58 -7.83
C ARG A 111 -6.78 4.30 -7.05
N GLU A 112 -7.06 5.50 -6.55
CA GLU A 112 -6.12 6.28 -5.74
C GLU A 112 -5.81 5.61 -4.40
N ASP A 113 -6.83 5.15 -3.68
CA ASP A 113 -6.65 4.41 -2.44
C ASP A 113 -5.98 3.05 -2.68
N MET A 114 -6.35 2.36 -3.76
CA MET A 114 -5.73 1.07 -4.13
C MET A 114 -4.26 1.24 -4.51
N LEU A 115 -3.89 2.28 -5.26
CA LEU A 115 -2.51 2.58 -5.61
C LEU A 115 -1.68 2.85 -4.34
N ARG A 116 -2.23 3.61 -3.39
CA ARG A 116 -1.58 3.86 -2.11
C ARG A 116 -1.26 2.55 -1.39
N GLU A 117 -2.24 1.66 -1.25
CA GLU A 117 -2.03 0.35 -0.60
C GLU A 117 -1.04 -0.53 -1.37
N LEU A 118 -1.11 -0.54 -2.71
CA LEU A 118 -0.19 -1.29 -3.57
C LEU A 118 1.26 -0.87 -3.34
N VAL A 119 1.52 0.44 -3.31
CA VAL A 119 2.85 1.00 -3.05
C VAL A 119 3.34 0.63 -1.66
N LEU A 120 2.48 0.71 -0.63
CA LEU A 120 2.84 0.31 0.73
C LEU A 120 3.20 -1.17 0.83
N HIS A 121 2.46 -2.05 0.12
CA HIS A 121 2.82 -3.46 0.03
C HIS A 121 4.18 -3.65 -0.62
N LEU A 122 4.45 -3.03 -1.77
CA LEU A 122 5.75 -3.13 -2.43
C LEU A 122 6.90 -2.64 -1.53
N ILE A 123 6.72 -1.52 -0.82
CA ILE A 123 7.71 -0.99 0.13
C ILE A 123 7.94 -1.97 1.29
N SER A 124 6.88 -2.54 1.87
CA SER A 124 6.98 -3.49 2.99
C SER A 124 7.74 -4.78 2.63
N HIS A 125 7.71 -5.18 1.35
CA HIS A 125 8.44 -6.31 0.80
C HIS A 125 9.81 -5.90 0.19
N ASN A 126 10.32 -4.70 0.48
CA ASN A 126 11.57 -4.14 -0.04
C ASN A 126 11.65 -4.02 -1.57
N ARG A 127 10.52 -4.09 -2.29
CA ARG A 127 10.42 -3.91 -3.74
C ARG A 127 10.28 -2.42 -4.10
N CYS A 128 11.14 -1.59 -3.54
CA CYS A 128 11.07 -0.12 -3.66
C CYS A 128 11.23 0.36 -5.11
N ARG A 129 11.94 -0.37 -5.96
CA ARG A 129 12.09 -0.01 -7.37
C ARG A 129 10.77 -0.10 -8.12
N GLU A 130 10.07 -1.23 -7.97
CA GLU A 130 8.75 -1.40 -8.58
C GLU A 130 7.71 -0.44 -8.00
N ALA A 131 7.79 -0.15 -6.70
CA ALA A 131 6.93 0.85 -6.07
C ALA A 131 7.10 2.23 -6.72
N LEU A 132 8.35 2.60 -7.03
CA LEU A 132 8.64 3.85 -7.73
C LEU A 132 8.14 3.83 -9.18
N ASP A 133 8.37 2.74 -9.90
CA ASP A 133 7.92 2.60 -11.30
C ASP A 133 6.39 2.73 -11.41
N GLU A 134 5.63 2.12 -10.50
CA GLU A 134 4.16 2.27 -10.42
C GLU A 134 3.76 3.71 -10.09
N LEU A 135 4.44 4.37 -9.15
CA LEU A 135 4.17 5.79 -8.84
C LEU A 135 4.47 6.70 -10.03
N GLU A 136 5.59 6.52 -10.72
CA GLU A 136 5.97 7.30 -11.90
C GLU A 136 5.00 7.09 -13.06
N LEU A 137 4.39 5.91 -13.17
CA LEU A 137 3.36 5.62 -14.15
C LEU A 137 2.06 6.40 -13.89
N TYR A 138 1.60 6.48 -12.63
CA TYR A 138 0.30 7.06 -12.30
C TYR A 138 0.35 8.55 -11.95
N LEU A 139 1.40 9.05 -11.29
CA LEU A 139 1.51 10.43 -10.81
C LEU A 139 1.29 11.53 -11.87
N PRO A 140 1.68 11.37 -13.14
CA PRO A 140 1.41 12.38 -14.17
C PRO A 140 -0.08 12.53 -14.50
N SER A 141 -0.90 11.54 -14.17
CA SER A 141 -2.32 11.49 -14.53
C SER A 141 -3.21 12.05 -13.42
N PHE A 142 -4.31 12.71 -13.79
CA PHE A 142 -5.38 13.06 -12.86
C PHE A 142 -6.13 11.79 -12.43
N PRO A 143 -6.50 11.60 -11.14
CA PRO A 143 -6.38 12.53 -9.99
C PRO A 143 -5.08 12.40 -9.19
N PHE A 144 -4.19 11.47 -9.53
CA PHE A 144 -2.97 11.16 -8.75
C PHE A 144 -2.00 12.34 -8.64
N SER A 145 -1.96 13.19 -9.67
CA SER A 145 -1.12 14.39 -9.69
C SER A 145 -1.37 15.36 -8.54
N ASP A 146 -2.58 15.33 -7.98
CA ASP A 146 -3.06 16.27 -6.97
C ASP A 146 -3.04 15.66 -5.55
N ASN A 147 -2.64 14.39 -5.40
CA ASN A 147 -2.50 13.76 -4.09
C ASN A 147 -1.10 14.00 -3.49
N PRO A 148 -0.97 14.81 -2.43
CA PRO A 148 0.32 15.09 -1.80
C PRO A 148 0.98 13.84 -1.19
N THR A 149 0.18 12.88 -0.72
CA THR A 149 0.64 11.64 -0.07
C THR A 149 1.40 10.76 -1.06
N LEU A 150 0.92 10.64 -2.30
CA LEU A 150 1.58 9.84 -3.33
C LEU A 150 2.92 10.47 -3.74
N HIS A 151 2.99 11.80 -3.85
CA HIS A 151 4.26 12.51 -4.06
C HIS A 151 5.24 12.31 -2.90
N VAL A 152 4.77 12.31 -1.66
CA VAL A 152 5.62 11.99 -0.50
C VAL A 152 6.15 10.56 -0.58
N TYR A 153 5.32 9.57 -0.93
CA TYR A 153 5.80 8.19 -1.10
C TYR A 153 6.80 8.07 -2.24
N ALA A 154 6.61 8.76 -3.37
CA ALA A 154 7.59 8.79 -4.46
C ALA A 154 8.93 9.40 -4.00
N GLY A 155 8.87 10.54 -3.30
CA GLY A 155 10.05 11.20 -2.74
C GLY A 155 10.81 10.33 -1.75
N LEU A 156 10.11 9.68 -0.81
CA LEU A 156 10.71 8.78 0.18
C LEU A 156 11.31 7.53 -0.47
N THR A 157 10.61 6.94 -1.44
CA THR A 157 11.06 5.73 -2.15
C THR A 157 12.30 6.05 -2.99
N ARG A 158 12.30 7.20 -3.68
CA ARG A 158 13.46 7.68 -4.45
C ARG A 158 14.64 7.99 -3.55
N LEU A 159 14.40 8.62 -2.40
CA LEU A 159 15.42 8.90 -1.39
C LEU A 159 16.04 7.61 -0.86
N TYR A 160 15.23 6.61 -0.55
CA TYR A 160 15.71 5.29 -0.11
C TYR A 160 16.61 4.64 -1.16
N LEU A 161 16.21 4.65 -2.43
CA LEU A 161 17.02 4.12 -3.54
C LEU A 161 18.30 4.93 -3.82
N ALA A 162 18.34 6.21 -3.42
CA ALA A 162 19.52 7.06 -3.55
C ALA A 162 20.56 6.84 -2.44
N GLN A 163 20.22 6.08 -1.39
CA GLN A 163 21.15 5.76 -0.30
C GLN A 163 22.27 4.82 -0.79
N PRO A 164 23.50 4.99 -0.28
CA PRO A 164 24.59 4.07 -0.59
C PRO A 164 24.33 2.69 0.04
N PRO A 165 24.58 1.59 -0.66
CA PRO A 165 24.54 0.26 -0.07
C PRO A 165 25.65 0.19 0.99
N ALA A 166 25.26 -0.05 2.25
CA ALA A 166 26.17 -0.16 3.42
C ALA A 166 26.79 1.13 3.98
N GLY A 167 26.10 2.29 3.88
CA GLY A 167 26.35 3.46 4.75
C GLY A 167 27.70 4.19 4.60
N GLY A 168 28.58 3.73 3.72
CA GLY A 168 29.92 4.28 3.49
C GLY A 168 30.10 5.06 2.19
N GLY A 169 29.03 5.43 1.49
CA GLY A 169 29.07 6.09 0.18
C GLY A 169 28.44 7.48 0.15
N VAL A 170 28.65 8.19 -0.96
CA VAL A 170 27.93 9.44 -1.25
C VAL A 170 26.56 9.09 -1.83
N PHE A 171 25.53 9.81 -1.42
CA PHE A 171 24.20 9.68 -2.03
C PHE A 171 24.24 9.90 -3.54
N ASN A 172 23.39 9.19 -4.26
CA ASN A 172 23.17 9.47 -5.67
C ASN A 172 22.54 10.86 -5.83
N LYS A 173 23.34 11.83 -6.30
CA LYS A 173 22.91 13.22 -6.48
C LYS A 173 21.70 13.37 -7.42
N ALA A 174 21.62 12.52 -8.46
CA ALA A 174 20.48 12.54 -9.37
C ALA A 174 19.21 12.09 -8.62
N GLY A 175 19.29 10.98 -7.89
CA GLY A 175 18.19 10.48 -7.07
C GLY A 175 17.73 11.47 -6.00
N LEU A 176 18.65 12.19 -5.35
CA LEU A 176 18.30 13.25 -4.39
C LEU A 176 17.57 14.43 -5.04
N ARG A 177 17.99 14.85 -6.23
CA ARG A 177 17.32 15.91 -6.99
C ARG A 177 15.90 15.50 -7.39
N ASP A 178 15.73 14.25 -7.82
CA ASP A 178 14.42 13.72 -8.18
C ASP A 178 13.52 13.60 -6.93
N ALA A 179 14.08 13.13 -5.80
CA ALA A 179 13.34 13.10 -4.54
C ALA A 179 12.90 14.52 -4.11
N GLN A 180 13.77 15.52 -4.28
CA GLN A 180 13.48 16.91 -4.00
C GLN A 180 12.29 17.41 -4.82
N SER A 181 12.22 17.13 -6.13
CA SER A 181 11.12 17.60 -6.98
C SER A 181 9.77 17.02 -6.55
N TYR A 182 9.72 15.75 -6.11
CA TYR A 182 8.51 15.15 -5.53
C TYR A 182 8.10 15.82 -4.21
N PHE A 183 9.04 16.09 -3.30
CA PHE A 183 8.73 16.79 -2.05
C PHE A 183 8.29 18.24 -2.26
N GLU A 184 8.89 18.96 -3.22
CA GLU A 184 8.44 20.30 -3.61
C GLU A 184 7.01 20.26 -4.14
N ARG A 185 6.68 19.28 -5.00
CA ARG A 185 5.32 19.09 -5.50
C ARG A 185 4.34 18.76 -4.37
N ALA A 186 4.72 17.89 -3.44
CA ALA A 186 3.92 17.58 -2.26
C ALA A 186 3.65 18.82 -1.40
N LEU A 187 4.65 19.69 -1.21
CA LEU A 187 4.52 20.91 -0.41
C LEU A 187 3.64 21.99 -1.08
N VAL A 188 3.64 22.05 -2.42
CA VAL A 188 2.72 22.91 -3.19
C VAL A 188 1.27 22.50 -2.96
N LEU A 189 1.01 21.20 -2.89
CA LEU A 189 -0.33 20.63 -2.67
C LEU A 189 -0.75 20.67 -1.19
N ASP A 190 0.17 20.36 -0.29
CA ASP A 190 -0.02 20.36 1.16
C ASP A 190 1.14 21.08 1.86
N LYS A 191 0.89 22.35 2.21
CA LYS A 191 1.87 23.23 2.87
C LYS A 191 2.23 22.75 4.28
N ASP A 192 1.36 21.96 4.90
CA ASP A 192 1.54 21.47 6.27
C ASP A 192 2.29 20.14 6.35
N ASN A 193 2.72 19.60 5.20
CA ASN A 193 3.45 18.35 5.12
C ASN A 193 4.82 18.43 5.82
N VAL A 194 4.91 17.87 7.02
CA VAL A 194 6.12 17.89 7.85
C VAL A 194 7.27 17.15 7.18
N ALA A 195 7.01 16.01 6.53
CA ALA A 195 8.05 15.20 5.90
C ALA A 195 8.74 15.95 4.76
N ALA A 196 7.96 16.55 3.86
CA ALA A 196 8.47 17.35 2.75
C ALA A 196 9.25 18.58 3.27
N ARG A 197 8.71 19.29 4.26
CA ARG A 197 9.34 20.49 4.84
C ARG A 197 10.68 20.16 5.49
N VAL A 198 10.72 19.15 6.36
CA VAL A 198 11.94 18.73 7.05
C VAL A 198 13.00 18.26 6.06
N PHE A 199 12.62 17.54 5.01
CA PHE A 199 13.55 17.13 3.96
C PHE A 199 14.18 18.34 3.25
N LEU A 200 13.35 19.29 2.81
CA LEU A 200 13.82 20.48 2.07
C LEU A 200 14.69 21.39 2.94
N GLU A 201 14.38 21.55 4.22
CA GLU A 201 15.24 22.27 5.18
C GLU A 201 16.61 21.62 5.34
N LYS A 202 16.66 20.28 5.35
CA LYS A 202 17.92 19.52 5.52
C LYS A 202 18.78 19.48 4.27
N VAL A 203 18.17 19.41 3.09
CA VAL A 203 18.89 19.40 1.82
C VAL A 203 19.35 20.82 1.46
N GLY A 204 18.59 21.85 1.84
CA GLY A 204 18.92 23.26 1.65
C GLY A 204 18.94 23.71 0.17
N PRO A 205 18.81 25.01 -0.13
CA PRO A 205 18.82 25.53 -1.51
C PRO A 205 20.19 25.43 -2.22
N CYS A 206 21.21 24.88 -1.56
CA CYS A 206 22.62 25.03 -1.93
C CYS A 206 23.14 23.97 -2.93
N TRP A 207 22.25 23.24 -3.61
CA TRP A 207 22.63 22.23 -4.61
C TRP A 207 22.52 22.71 -6.06
N CYS A 208 22.22 23.99 -6.29
CA CYS A 208 22.23 24.64 -7.60
C CYS A 208 23.52 25.45 -7.85
N LEU A 209 24.63 24.75 -8.17
CA LEU A 209 25.79 25.10 -9.06
C LEU A 209 26.60 26.43 -8.84
N PRO A 210 27.91 26.53 -9.23
CA PRO A 210 28.47 25.97 -10.47
C PRO A 210 29.79 25.19 -10.38
N ASP A 211 29.99 24.42 -11.45
CA ASP A 211 31.22 23.97 -12.08
C ASP A 211 32.53 24.40 -11.43
N ALA A 212 33.35 23.40 -11.10
CA ALA A 212 34.75 23.56 -10.85
C ALA A 212 35.47 24.03 -12.13
N VAL A 213 35.42 25.33 -12.42
CA VAL A 213 36.46 26.01 -13.20
C VAL A 213 37.54 26.45 -12.22
N ALA A 214 38.34 25.48 -11.78
CA ALA A 214 39.70 25.75 -11.33
C ALA A 214 40.57 25.82 -12.60
N SER A 215 40.54 26.95 -13.32
CA SER A 215 41.65 27.91 -13.31
C SER A 215 43.01 27.26 -13.03
N ASN A 216 43.54 26.54 -14.03
CA ASN A 216 44.97 26.23 -14.07
C ASN A 216 45.69 27.38 -14.78
N THR A 217 45.95 28.45 -14.03
CA THR A 217 46.97 29.45 -14.35
C THR A 217 48.14 29.23 -13.41
N LYS A 218 49.16 28.53 -13.91
CA LYS A 218 50.58 28.88 -13.82
C LYS A 218 51.41 27.89 -14.62
#